data_AF-A0A7S1H890-F1
#
_entry.id   AF-A0A7S1H890-F1
#
_cell.length_a   1.000
_cell.length_b   1.000
_cell.length_c   1.000
_cell.angle_alpha   90.00
_cell.angle_beta   90.00
_cell.angle_gamma   90.00
#
_symmetry.space_group_name_H-M   'P 1'
#
loop_
_entity.id
_entity.type
_entity.pdbx_description
1 polymer ?
#
loop_
_entity_poly.entity_id
_entity_poly.type
_entity_poly.pdbx_seq_one_letter_code
_entity_poly.pdbx_strand_id
1 'polypeptide(L)'
;MDQNLVVEFLQDEETSEQIVFEAWDFGGQDVFYSLHHLFLADGVYGVLFNMEQLAPGAGEGTREGALSFLDFWLNSIFLHTQTKQGRCAPILLIGTHKDKVSGAEEHQHISRMLSDRFGKSMALTAWRSVEMYEDATGGVPLCFFPVDNTIGQSDAAVRAALRVVEEVAKKSETIQQEVPLAWLGFYDRIREDKRLCVSLDDAKAMASECGLPVSNRLGLDKEVKGMLAFFNKLGKLMYHTDPSLSEVVVLRPVELLIPAFTKIIRDHKELHQSAETAAAARDFPYEWRQLVDQALLDTQLLGVLWKEYGQHTRVL
;
A
#
# COMPACT_ATOMS: atom_id res chain seq x y z
N MET A 1 -0.31 -13.04 8.27
CA MET A 1 -1.03 -11.94 7.60
C MET A 1 -2.43 -12.46 7.39
N ASP A 2 -3.37 -12.04 8.22
CA ASP A 2 -4.69 -12.67 8.33
C ASP A 2 -5.69 -11.87 7.48
N GLN A 3 -5.97 -12.35 6.27
CA GLN A 3 -6.90 -11.73 5.31
C GLN A 3 -8.37 -11.76 5.79
N ASN A 4 -8.67 -12.55 6.84
CA ASN A 4 -10.03 -12.79 7.29
C ASN A 4 -10.59 -11.75 8.27
N LEU A 5 -9.75 -10.85 8.80
CA LEU A 5 -10.24 -9.85 9.74
C LEU A 5 -11.00 -8.70 9.06
N VAL A 6 -10.82 -8.44 7.76
CA VAL A 6 -11.31 -7.17 7.16
C VAL A 6 -12.72 -7.29 6.55
N VAL A 7 -13.18 -8.49 6.19
CA VAL A 7 -14.45 -8.68 5.47
C VAL A 7 -15.69 -8.43 6.37
N GLU A 8 -15.52 -8.43 7.69
CA GLU A 8 -16.64 -8.37 8.65
C GLU A 8 -17.01 -6.95 9.11
N PHE A 9 -16.29 -5.90 8.70
CA PHE A 9 -16.33 -4.64 9.45
C PHE A 9 -17.30 -3.54 9.02
N LEU A 10 -18.02 -3.64 7.89
CA LEU A 10 -18.97 -2.58 7.47
C LEU A 10 -20.15 -3.12 6.64
N GLN A 11 -20.90 -4.08 7.17
CA GLN A 11 -22.22 -4.42 6.61
C GLN A 11 -23.30 -3.67 7.39
N ASP A 12 -23.73 -2.51 6.88
CA ASP A 12 -25.04 -1.95 7.21
C ASP A 12 -25.97 -2.22 6.02
N GLU A 13 -27.06 -2.94 6.29
CA GLU A 13 -28.07 -3.32 5.32
C GLU A 13 -28.97 -2.14 4.99
N GLU A 14 -28.90 -1.61 3.76
CA GLU A 14 -30.04 -1.08 2.98
C GLU A 14 -29.53 -0.49 1.65
N THR A 15 -29.57 -1.27 0.56
CA THR A 15 -29.43 -0.82 -0.86
C THR A 15 -28.47 0.35 -1.14
N SER A 16 -27.30 0.36 -0.49
CA SER A 16 -26.20 1.28 -0.75
C SER A 16 -25.20 0.58 -1.64
N GLU A 17 -24.59 1.29 -2.58
CA GLU A 17 -23.40 0.85 -3.30
C GLU A 17 -22.42 0.21 -2.30
N GLN A 18 -22.23 -1.10 -2.40
CA GLN A 18 -21.39 -1.85 -1.45
C GLN A 18 -19.93 -1.57 -1.78
N ILE A 19 -19.33 -0.63 -1.07
CA ILE A 19 -17.89 -0.37 -1.15
C ILE A 19 -17.18 -1.38 -0.27
N VAL A 20 -16.26 -2.15 -0.86
CA VAL A 20 -15.39 -3.08 -0.13
C VAL A 20 -14.06 -2.40 0.14
N PHE A 21 -13.71 -2.26 1.41
CA PHE A 21 -12.43 -1.72 1.85
C PHE A 21 -11.43 -2.86 2.12
N GLU A 22 -10.20 -2.71 1.61
CA GLU A 22 -9.08 -3.56 1.96
C GLU A 22 -7.98 -2.71 2.60
N ALA A 23 -7.66 -3.00 3.84
CA ALA A 23 -6.64 -2.28 4.59
C ALA A 23 -5.29 -3.01 4.49
N TRP A 24 -4.25 -2.26 4.15
CA TRP A 24 -2.87 -2.75 4.10
C TRP A 24 -2.05 -2.06 5.18
N ASP A 25 -1.50 -2.84 6.11
CA ASP A 25 -0.55 -2.35 7.10
C ASP A 25 0.87 -2.58 6.61
N PHE A 26 1.48 -1.50 6.17
CA PHE A 26 2.88 -1.46 5.75
C PHE A 26 3.74 -1.21 6.99
N GLY A 27 3.94 -2.27 7.78
CA GLY A 27 4.65 -2.24 9.06
C GLY A 27 6.01 -1.52 9.00
N GLY A 28 6.38 -0.85 10.09
CA GLY A 28 7.49 0.12 10.19
C GLY A 28 8.91 -0.46 10.26
N GLN A 29 9.22 -1.53 9.53
CA GLN A 29 10.61 -1.94 9.34
C GLN A 29 11.20 -1.16 8.17
N ASP A 30 12.15 -0.26 8.46
CA ASP A 30 12.75 0.66 7.49
C ASP A 30 13.30 -0.04 6.23
N VAL A 31 13.70 -1.31 6.36
CA VAL A 31 14.22 -2.16 5.29
C VAL A 31 13.18 -2.43 4.18
N PHE A 32 11.88 -2.39 4.50
CA PHE A 32 10.78 -2.59 3.55
C PHE A 32 10.26 -1.31 2.92
N TYR A 33 10.70 -0.13 3.38
CA TYR A 33 10.26 1.16 2.80
C TYR A 33 10.63 1.30 1.33
N SER A 34 11.80 0.77 0.93
CA SER A 34 12.18 0.71 -0.48
C SER A 34 11.27 -0.18 -1.31
N LEU A 35 10.36 -0.96 -0.74
CA LEU A 35 9.44 -1.84 -1.47
C LEU A 35 7.99 -1.39 -1.40
N HIS A 36 7.64 -0.50 -0.46
CA HIS A 36 6.27 0.00 -0.30
C HIS A 36 5.77 0.68 -1.57
N HIS A 37 6.66 1.35 -2.32
CA HIS A 37 6.30 1.99 -3.58
C HIS A 37 5.75 1.05 -4.65
N LEU A 38 6.10 -0.25 -4.60
CA LEU A 38 5.55 -1.23 -5.53
C LEU A 38 4.05 -1.45 -5.28
N PHE A 39 3.61 -1.29 -4.03
CA PHE A 39 2.24 -1.55 -3.60
C PHE A 39 1.38 -0.29 -3.47
N LEU A 40 1.95 0.90 -3.74
CA LEU A 40 1.19 2.14 -3.78
C LEU A 40 0.35 2.17 -5.07
N ALA A 41 -0.96 2.27 -4.91
CA ALA A 41 -1.96 2.22 -5.97
C ALA A 41 -2.98 3.35 -5.77
N ASP A 42 -4.02 3.40 -6.60
CA ASP A 42 -5.11 4.34 -6.38
C ASP A 42 -5.90 3.93 -5.12
N GLY A 43 -5.96 4.79 -4.12
CA GLY A 43 -6.47 4.44 -2.80
C GLY A 43 -6.51 5.61 -1.82
N VAL A 44 -6.77 5.32 -0.55
CA VAL A 44 -6.79 6.30 0.55
C VAL A 44 -5.70 5.95 1.55
N TYR A 45 -4.90 6.95 1.94
CA TYR A 45 -3.70 6.73 2.75
C TYR A 45 -3.83 7.31 4.14
N GLY A 46 -3.76 6.46 5.17
CA GLY A 46 -3.62 6.90 6.57
C GLY A 46 -2.15 6.95 6.98
N VAL A 47 -1.64 8.14 7.28
CA VAL A 47 -0.27 8.30 7.83
C VAL A 47 -0.39 8.53 9.34
N LEU A 48 0.01 7.51 10.11
CA LEU A 48 -0.07 7.53 11.57
C LEU A 48 1.20 8.13 12.16
N PHE A 49 1.07 9.06 13.10
CA PHE A 49 2.19 9.61 13.86
C PHE A 49 1.85 9.73 15.35
N ASN A 50 2.88 9.77 16.20
CA ASN A 50 2.70 9.97 17.63
C ASN A 50 2.69 11.48 17.95
N MET A 51 1.59 11.98 18.51
CA MET A 51 1.47 13.39 18.88
C MET A 51 2.42 13.82 19.99
N GLU A 52 2.82 12.91 20.89
CA GLU A 52 3.79 13.20 21.97
C GLU A 52 5.12 13.71 21.41
N GLN A 53 5.49 13.27 20.21
CA GLN A 53 6.75 13.65 19.54
C GLN A 53 6.71 15.07 18.96
N LEU A 54 5.51 15.62 18.75
CA LEU A 54 5.29 16.96 18.20
C LEU A 54 4.71 17.94 19.23
N ALA A 55 4.37 17.46 20.42
CA ALA A 55 3.87 18.28 21.52
C ALA A 55 4.90 19.36 21.92
N PRO A 56 4.48 20.48 22.55
CA PRO A 56 5.37 21.57 22.95
C PRO A 56 6.54 21.11 23.85
N GLY A 57 6.32 20.08 24.68
CA GLY A 57 7.33 19.50 25.57
C GLY A 57 8.30 18.52 24.92
N ALA A 58 8.13 18.18 23.64
CA ALA A 58 8.99 17.22 22.96
C ALA A 58 10.41 17.77 22.73
N GLY A 59 11.42 16.89 22.86
CA GLY A 59 12.80 17.21 22.53
C GLY A 59 12.97 17.51 21.03
N GLU A 60 13.89 18.42 20.69
CA GLU A 60 14.08 18.89 19.31
C GLU A 60 14.41 17.76 18.33
N GLY A 61 15.30 16.83 18.72
CA GLY A 61 15.65 15.67 17.87
C GLY A 61 14.48 14.71 17.63
N THR A 62 13.65 14.47 18.65
CA THR A 62 12.45 13.64 18.52
C THR A 62 11.44 14.30 17.57
N ARG A 63 11.25 15.62 17.70
CA ARG A 63 10.37 16.40 16.85
C ARG A 63 10.84 16.38 15.39
N GLU A 64 12.11 16.63 15.13
CA GLU A 64 12.63 16.64 13.76
C GLU A 64 12.59 15.24 13.13
N GLY A 65 12.79 14.18 13.92
CA GLY A 65 12.59 12.80 13.46
C GLY A 65 11.16 12.52 13.02
N ALA A 66 10.17 12.93 13.82
CA ALA A 66 8.75 12.78 13.48
C ALA A 66 8.36 13.60 12.23
N LEU A 67 8.88 14.82 12.09
CA LEU A 67 8.66 15.64 10.90
C LEU A 67 9.33 15.04 9.65
N SER A 68 10.54 14.52 9.77
CA SER A 68 11.24 13.85 8.67
C SER A 68 10.51 12.59 8.21
N PHE A 69 9.95 11.83 9.15
CA PHE A 69 9.11 10.67 8.86
C PHE A 69 7.85 11.07 8.06
N LEU A 70 7.14 12.12 8.51
CA LEU A 70 5.97 12.63 7.81
C LEU A 70 6.32 13.15 6.41
N ASP A 71 7.44 13.87 6.27
CA ASP A 71 7.92 14.35 4.97
C ASP A 71 8.19 13.19 4.01
N PHE A 72 8.86 12.14 4.48
CA PHE A 72 9.13 10.94 3.69
C PHE A 72 7.84 10.29 3.18
N TRP A 73 6.83 10.08 4.04
CA TRP A 73 5.58 9.44 3.64
C TRP A 73 4.74 10.31 2.71
N LEU A 74 4.60 11.60 3.01
CA LEU A 74 3.84 12.52 2.16
C LEU A 74 4.44 12.59 0.75
N ASN A 75 5.77 12.68 0.64
CA ASN A 75 6.46 12.71 -0.65
C ASN A 75 6.37 11.35 -1.37
N SER A 76 6.45 10.24 -0.64
CA SER A 76 6.34 8.89 -1.22
C SER A 76 4.94 8.64 -1.79
N ILE A 77 3.88 8.93 -1.02
CA ILE A 77 2.50 8.81 -1.48
C ILE A 77 2.29 9.68 -2.72
N PHE A 78 2.78 10.92 -2.68
CA PHE A 78 2.68 11.83 -3.83
C PHE A 78 3.38 11.29 -5.07
N LEU A 79 4.64 10.86 -4.97
CA LEU A 79 5.41 10.36 -6.11
C LEU A 79 4.73 9.17 -6.81
N HIS A 80 4.09 8.29 -6.04
CA HIS A 80 3.56 7.02 -6.56
C HIS A 80 2.07 7.07 -6.91
N THR A 81 1.32 8.04 -6.40
CA THR A 81 -0.12 8.16 -6.65
C THR A 81 -0.50 9.36 -7.51
N GLN A 82 0.47 10.22 -7.84
CA GLN A 82 0.21 11.38 -8.69
C GLN A 82 -0.25 10.95 -10.09
N THR A 83 -1.41 11.44 -10.47
CA THR A 83 -1.96 11.31 -11.82
C THR A 83 -1.40 12.38 -12.75
N LYS A 84 -1.52 12.16 -14.08
CA LYS A 84 -1.12 13.15 -15.11
C LYS A 84 -1.81 14.51 -14.98
N GLN A 85 -2.91 14.58 -14.23
CA GLN A 85 -3.68 15.79 -13.96
C GLN A 85 -3.22 16.52 -12.68
N GLY A 86 -2.14 16.03 -12.04
CA GLY A 86 -1.59 16.62 -10.83
C GLY A 86 -2.38 16.30 -9.55
N ARG A 87 -3.39 15.43 -9.63
CA ARG A 87 -4.12 14.92 -8.45
C ARG A 87 -3.35 13.77 -7.81
N CYS A 88 -3.27 13.76 -6.49
CA CYS A 88 -2.65 12.73 -5.66
C CYS A 88 -3.75 11.99 -4.89
N ALA A 89 -3.44 10.77 -4.45
CA ALA A 89 -4.34 10.04 -3.58
C ALA A 89 -4.65 10.83 -2.28
N PRO A 90 -5.88 10.76 -1.75
CA PRO A 90 -6.25 11.42 -0.51
C PRO A 90 -5.48 10.86 0.69
N ILE A 91 -5.09 11.75 1.60
CA ILE A 91 -4.22 11.46 2.74
C ILE A 91 -4.91 11.89 4.03
N LEU A 92 -5.04 10.98 4.98
CA LEU A 92 -5.45 11.28 6.34
C LEU A 92 -4.23 11.24 7.25
N LEU A 93 -3.88 12.37 7.84
CA LEU A 93 -2.90 12.41 8.92
C LEU A 93 -3.58 12.00 10.22
N ILE A 94 -3.12 10.93 10.86
CA ILE A 94 -3.73 10.37 12.07
C ILE A 94 -2.76 10.56 13.24
N GLY A 95 -3.07 11.52 14.11
CA GLY A 95 -2.29 11.79 15.31
C GLY A 95 -2.74 10.90 16.46
N THR A 96 -1.91 9.93 16.84
CA THR A 96 -2.18 8.98 17.94
C THR A 96 -1.83 9.57 19.32
N HIS A 97 -2.23 8.88 20.38
CA HIS A 97 -1.97 9.26 21.79
C HIS A 97 -2.74 10.51 22.27
N LYS A 98 -4.00 10.66 21.85
CA LYS A 98 -4.88 11.74 22.34
C LYS A 98 -5.17 11.67 23.84
N ASP A 99 -5.09 10.48 24.44
CA ASP A 99 -5.18 10.28 25.89
C ASP A 99 -4.09 11.06 26.65
N LYS A 100 -2.90 11.22 26.04
CA LYS A 100 -1.77 11.95 26.62
C LYS A 100 -1.67 13.38 26.14
N VAL A 101 -1.96 13.62 24.86
CA VAL A 101 -2.03 14.96 24.25
C VAL A 101 -3.50 15.28 24.04
N SER A 102 -4.19 15.73 25.09
CA SER A 102 -5.65 15.94 25.08
C SER A 102 -6.06 17.39 24.90
N GLY A 103 -5.14 18.34 25.07
CA GLY A 103 -5.43 19.76 25.01
C GLY A 103 -5.72 20.24 23.58
N ALA A 104 -6.83 20.96 23.38
CA ALA A 104 -7.16 21.57 22.09
C ALA A 104 -6.08 22.56 21.62
N GLU A 105 -5.44 23.28 22.56
CA GLU A 105 -4.31 24.17 22.23
C GLU A 105 -3.09 23.41 21.72
N GLU A 106 -2.82 22.22 22.26
CA GLU A 106 -1.73 21.35 21.83
C GLU A 106 -2.01 20.81 20.42
N HIS A 107 -3.25 20.36 20.15
CA HIS A 107 -3.65 19.94 18.81
C HIS A 107 -3.52 21.06 17.80
N GLN A 108 -3.95 22.28 18.15
CA GLN A 108 -3.79 23.45 17.31
C GLN A 108 -2.32 23.82 17.09
N HIS A 109 -1.46 23.64 18.10
CA HIS A 109 -0.03 23.86 17.98
C HIS A 109 0.59 22.88 16.97
N ILE A 110 0.29 21.58 17.12
CA ILE A 110 0.74 20.53 16.20
C ILE A 110 0.23 20.82 14.78
N SER A 111 -1.05 21.14 14.61
CA SER A 111 -1.63 21.41 13.29
C SER A 111 -1.00 22.62 12.61
N ARG A 112 -0.71 23.69 13.36
CA ARG A 112 0.03 24.86 12.85
C ARG A 112 1.45 24.50 12.46
N MET A 113 2.15 23.74 13.30
CA MET A 113 3.50 23.27 13.01
C MET A 113 3.54 22.46 11.71
N LEU A 114 2.67 21.46 11.55
CA LEU A 114 2.58 20.66 10.32
C LEU A 114 2.27 21.53 9.10
N SER A 115 1.30 22.44 9.22
CA SER A 115 0.94 23.39 8.16
C SER A 115 2.11 24.30 7.77
N ASP A 116 2.89 24.78 8.74
CA ASP A 116 4.05 25.63 8.47
C ASP A 116 5.20 24.88 7.81
N ARG A 117 5.46 23.62 8.21
CA ARG A 117 6.52 22.80 7.63
C ARG A 117 6.18 22.31 6.23
N PHE A 118 4.97 21.80 6.03
CA PHE A 118 4.58 21.13 4.79
C PHE A 118 3.81 22.02 3.82
N GLY A 119 3.04 22.99 4.33
CA GLY A 119 2.24 23.89 3.50
C GLY A 119 3.06 24.90 2.67
N LYS A 120 4.35 25.06 2.95
CA LYS A 120 5.28 25.96 2.22
C LYS A 120 6.33 25.22 1.37
N SER A 121 6.46 23.90 1.51
CA SER A 121 7.44 23.08 0.80
C SER A 121 6.98 22.73 -0.62
N MET A 122 7.88 22.22 -1.49
CA MET A 122 7.52 21.56 -2.77
C MET A 122 6.49 20.42 -2.58
N ALA A 123 6.35 19.92 -1.35
CA ALA A 123 5.26 19.05 -0.89
C ALA A 123 3.86 19.68 -0.99
N LEU A 124 3.71 20.92 -1.47
CA LEU A 124 2.44 21.63 -1.63
C LEU A 124 1.38 20.80 -2.37
N THR A 125 1.79 19.90 -3.27
CA THR A 125 0.86 19.04 -4.02
C THR A 125 0.38 17.84 -3.20
N ALA A 126 1.26 17.23 -2.39
CA ALA A 126 0.88 16.18 -1.43
C ALA A 126 0.00 16.76 -0.31
N TRP A 127 0.43 17.89 0.25
CA TRP A 127 -0.25 18.60 1.32
C TRP A 127 -1.68 19.03 0.95
N ARG A 128 -1.91 19.39 -0.31
CA ARG A 128 -3.27 19.69 -0.83
C ARG A 128 -4.22 18.49 -0.83
N SER A 129 -3.68 17.28 -0.73
CA SER A 129 -4.46 16.04 -0.68
C SER A 129 -4.68 15.56 0.76
N VAL A 130 -4.21 16.33 1.76
CA VAL A 130 -4.46 16.06 3.16
C VAL A 130 -5.89 16.46 3.52
N GLU A 131 -6.67 15.50 4.01
CA GLU A 131 -8.03 15.71 4.47
C GLU A 131 -8.04 16.39 5.83
N MET A 132 -8.90 17.40 5.96
CA MET A 132 -9.03 18.19 7.18
C MET A 132 -9.99 17.51 8.15
N TYR A 133 -9.64 17.56 9.43
CA TYR A 133 -10.51 17.17 10.52
C TYR A 133 -11.30 18.37 11.04
N GLU A 134 -12.62 18.24 11.05
CA GLU A 134 -13.53 19.18 11.67
C GLU A 134 -14.17 18.51 12.89
N ASP A 135 -13.94 19.10 14.08
CA ASP A 135 -14.58 18.63 15.29
C ASP A 135 -16.08 18.95 15.26
N ALA A 136 -16.91 18.00 15.70
CA ALA A 136 -18.36 18.15 15.76
C ALA A 136 -18.80 19.32 16.67
N THR A 137 -17.92 19.78 17.57
CA THR A 137 -18.17 20.91 18.46
C THR A 137 -17.90 22.28 17.81
N GLY A 138 -17.54 22.34 16.53
CA GLY A 138 -17.31 23.59 15.79
C GLY A 138 -15.99 24.29 16.12
N GLY A 139 -14.96 23.51 16.50
CA GLY A 139 -13.61 24.01 16.73
C GLY A 139 -12.89 24.45 15.46
N VAL A 140 -11.69 25.04 15.60
CA VAL A 140 -10.82 25.35 14.47
C VAL A 140 -10.43 24.04 13.77
N PRO A 141 -10.60 23.92 12.43
CA PRO A 141 -10.21 22.71 11.69
C PRO A 141 -8.74 22.37 11.88
N LEU A 142 -8.44 21.07 11.99
CA LEU A 142 -7.10 20.54 12.12
C LEU A 142 -6.69 19.84 10.83
N CYS A 143 -5.41 19.92 10.45
CA CYS A 143 -4.86 19.18 9.31
C CYS A 143 -4.58 17.69 9.62
N PHE A 144 -5.05 17.18 10.75
CA PHE A 144 -4.91 15.79 11.17
C PHE A 144 -6.05 15.40 12.11
N PHE A 145 -6.29 14.10 12.24
CA PHE A 145 -7.31 13.50 13.11
C PHE A 145 -6.65 13.11 14.44
N PRO A 146 -6.89 13.84 15.55
CA PRO A 146 -6.40 13.45 16.87
C PRO A 146 -7.20 12.26 17.39
N VAL A 147 -6.59 11.08 17.47
CA VAL A 147 -7.25 9.84 17.87
C VAL A 147 -6.73 9.32 19.21
N ASP A 148 -7.66 8.86 20.03
CA ASP A 148 -7.33 8.03 21.19
C ASP A 148 -7.37 6.56 20.76
N ASN A 149 -6.19 6.03 20.45
CA ASN A 149 -6.02 4.65 20.01
C ASN A 149 -6.23 3.61 21.14
N THR A 150 -6.44 4.03 22.39
CA THR A 150 -6.71 3.12 23.51
C THR A 150 -8.19 2.70 23.58
N ILE A 151 -9.09 3.52 23.04
CA ILE A 151 -10.55 3.30 23.08
C ILE A 151 -11.16 2.97 21.70
N GLY A 152 -10.34 2.97 20.65
CA GLY A 152 -10.72 2.54 19.29
C GLY A 152 -11.92 3.31 18.74
N GLN A 153 -12.90 2.59 18.18
CA GLN A 153 -14.10 3.19 17.55
C GLN A 153 -14.99 3.99 18.51
N SER A 154 -14.79 3.86 19.83
CA SER A 154 -15.51 4.71 20.79
C SER A 154 -15.10 6.18 20.65
N ASP A 155 -13.87 6.46 20.19
CA ASP A 155 -13.41 7.81 19.91
C ASP A 155 -14.11 8.42 18.68
N ALA A 156 -14.57 9.67 18.83
CA ALA A 156 -15.29 10.37 17.77
C ALA A 156 -14.41 10.72 16.56
N ALA A 157 -13.11 10.95 16.76
CA ALA A 157 -12.19 11.26 15.68
C ALA A 157 -11.82 10.01 14.87
N VAL A 158 -11.75 8.83 15.49
CA VAL A 158 -11.63 7.55 14.75
C VAL A 158 -12.82 7.36 13.83
N ARG A 159 -14.06 7.56 14.33
CA ARG A 159 -15.27 7.51 13.49
C ARG A 159 -15.33 8.62 12.44
N ALA A 160 -14.77 9.79 12.72
CA ALA A 160 -14.66 10.85 11.72
C ALA A 160 -13.69 10.46 10.60
N ALA A 161 -12.53 9.88 10.92
CA ALA A 161 -11.58 9.40 9.94
C ALA A 161 -12.19 8.32 9.03
N LEU A 162 -12.89 7.33 9.60
CA LEU A 162 -13.58 6.29 8.82
C LEU A 162 -14.65 6.87 7.88
N ARG A 163 -15.45 7.84 8.36
CA ARG A 163 -16.42 8.55 7.50
C ARG A 163 -15.75 9.28 6.35
N VAL A 164 -14.62 9.94 6.59
CA VAL A 164 -13.85 10.61 5.52
C VAL A 164 -13.32 9.60 4.51
N VAL A 165 -12.80 8.45 4.96
CA VAL A 165 -12.38 7.35 4.06
C VAL A 165 -13.54 6.90 3.17
N GLU A 166 -14.74 6.70 3.73
CA GLU A 166 -15.93 6.33 2.95
C GLU A 166 -16.33 7.41 1.94
N GLU A 167 -16.40 8.67 2.37
CA GLU A 167 -16.78 9.80 1.51
C GLU A 167 -15.80 10.01 0.36
N VAL A 168 -14.51 9.83 0.63
CA VAL A 168 -13.46 9.89 -0.39
C VAL A 168 -13.57 8.72 -1.36
N ALA A 169 -13.76 7.49 -0.86
CA ALA A 169 -13.90 6.31 -1.70
C ALA A 169 -15.11 6.42 -2.64
N LYS A 170 -16.25 6.92 -2.14
CA LYS A 170 -17.46 7.20 -2.94
C LYS A 170 -17.22 8.19 -4.07
N LYS A 171 -16.27 9.13 -3.92
CA LYS A 171 -15.93 10.14 -4.93
C LYS A 171 -14.82 9.70 -5.89
N SER A 172 -14.21 8.54 -5.67
CA SER A 172 -13.11 8.06 -6.50
C SER A 172 -13.61 7.68 -7.89
N GLU A 173 -13.01 8.28 -8.94
CA GLU A 173 -13.33 7.99 -10.33
C GLU A 173 -13.10 6.50 -10.67
N THR A 174 -12.13 5.86 -10.04
CA THR A 174 -11.81 4.44 -10.26
C THR A 174 -12.86 3.53 -9.65
N ILE A 175 -13.41 3.88 -8.48
CA ILE A 175 -14.48 3.12 -7.81
C ILE A 175 -15.82 3.28 -8.53
N GLN A 176 -16.11 4.48 -9.04
CA GLN A 176 -17.33 4.77 -9.81
C GLN A 176 -17.32 4.20 -11.23
N GLN A 177 -16.18 3.69 -11.71
CA GLN A 177 -16.06 3.18 -13.07
C GLN A 177 -16.84 1.88 -13.24
N GLU A 178 -17.87 1.91 -14.10
CA GLU A 178 -18.57 0.69 -14.50
C GLU A 178 -17.65 -0.21 -15.33
N VAL A 179 -17.58 -1.49 -14.95
CA VAL A 179 -16.80 -2.53 -15.64
C VAL A 179 -17.68 -3.69 -16.10
N PRO A 180 -17.30 -4.41 -17.17
CA PRO A 180 -18.06 -5.57 -17.60
C PRO A 180 -18.11 -6.66 -16.53
N LEU A 181 -19.26 -7.34 -16.39
CA LEU A 181 -19.44 -8.45 -15.43
C LEU A 181 -18.39 -9.57 -15.60
N ALA A 182 -17.93 -9.80 -16.84
CA ALA A 182 -16.87 -10.77 -17.13
C ALA A 182 -15.54 -10.46 -16.39
N TRP A 183 -15.26 -9.18 -16.11
CA TRP A 183 -14.08 -8.78 -15.33
C TRP A 183 -14.21 -9.20 -13.87
N LEU A 184 -15.40 -9.06 -13.29
CA LEU A 184 -15.68 -9.52 -11.93
C LEU A 184 -15.58 -11.06 -11.83
N GLY A 185 -16.10 -11.78 -12.83
CA GLY A 185 -15.94 -13.24 -12.90
C GLY A 185 -14.47 -13.67 -12.97
N PHE A 186 -13.64 -12.95 -13.74
CA PHE A 186 -12.19 -13.17 -13.74
C PHE A 186 -11.58 -12.88 -12.37
N TYR A 187 -11.98 -11.79 -11.71
CA TYR A 187 -11.48 -11.43 -10.39
C TYR A 187 -11.78 -12.51 -9.34
N ASP A 188 -13.01 -13.02 -9.30
CA ASP A 188 -13.39 -14.12 -8.41
C ASP A 188 -12.56 -15.38 -8.71
N ARG A 189 -12.38 -15.70 -10.00
CA ARG A 189 -11.59 -16.85 -10.44
C ARG A 189 -10.12 -16.79 -10.00
N ILE A 190 -9.49 -15.61 -10.01
CA ILE A 190 -8.08 -15.46 -9.57
C ILE A 190 -7.94 -15.46 -8.05
N ARG A 191 -8.97 -15.04 -7.29
CA ARG A 191 -8.96 -15.13 -5.82
C ARG A 191 -8.94 -16.57 -5.34
N GLU A 192 -9.64 -17.45 -6.04
CA GLU A 192 -9.66 -18.89 -5.76
C GLU A 192 -8.40 -19.62 -6.27
N ASP A 193 -7.64 -19.01 -7.19
CA ASP A 193 -6.44 -19.62 -7.77
C ASP A 193 -5.27 -19.57 -6.79
N LYS A 194 -4.65 -20.72 -6.53
CA LYS A 194 -3.52 -20.83 -5.58
C LYS A 194 -2.20 -20.33 -6.14
N ARG A 195 -2.10 -20.07 -7.45
CA ARG A 195 -0.86 -19.59 -8.07
C ARG A 195 -0.60 -18.14 -7.68
N LEU A 196 0.66 -17.82 -7.43
CA LEU A 196 1.10 -16.46 -7.07
C LEU A 196 1.23 -15.56 -8.31
N CYS A 197 1.64 -16.14 -9.44
CA CYS A 197 1.71 -15.47 -10.74
C CYS A 197 1.43 -16.46 -11.88
N VAL A 198 1.04 -15.92 -13.03
CA VAL A 198 0.69 -16.65 -14.25
C VAL A 198 1.22 -15.92 -15.49
N SER A 199 1.30 -16.61 -16.62
CA SER A 199 1.63 -15.97 -17.89
C SER A 199 0.45 -15.12 -18.39
N LEU A 200 0.72 -14.17 -19.29
CA LEU A 200 -0.32 -13.41 -19.96
C LEU A 200 -1.26 -14.33 -20.77
N ASP A 201 -0.76 -15.42 -21.35
CA ASP A 201 -1.58 -16.38 -22.08
C ASP A 201 -2.50 -17.20 -21.17
N ASP A 202 -2.03 -17.59 -19.98
CA ASP A 202 -2.88 -18.22 -18.96
C ASP A 202 -3.97 -17.26 -18.47
N ALA A 203 -3.62 -15.98 -18.27
CA ALA A 203 -4.57 -14.95 -17.89
C ALA A 203 -5.63 -14.74 -19.00
N LYS A 204 -5.24 -14.75 -20.27
CA LYS A 204 -6.17 -14.71 -21.42
C LYS A 204 -7.10 -15.91 -21.45
N ALA A 205 -6.59 -17.12 -21.20
CA ALA A 205 -7.40 -18.33 -21.15
C ALA A 205 -8.46 -18.26 -20.03
N MET A 206 -8.04 -17.88 -18.82
CA MET A 206 -8.96 -17.66 -17.69
C MET A 206 -10.00 -16.58 -17.99
N ALA A 207 -9.59 -15.47 -18.60
CA ALA A 207 -10.50 -14.40 -19.00
C ALA A 207 -11.53 -14.89 -20.03
N SER A 208 -11.11 -15.73 -20.98
CA SER A 208 -12.04 -16.33 -21.96
C SER A 208 -13.06 -17.26 -21.33
N GLU A 209 -12.64 -18.06 -20.34
CA GLU A 209 -13.58 -18.89 -19.55
C GLU A 209 -14.61 -18.03 -18.80
N CYS A 210 -14.23 -16.81 -18.41
CA CYS A 210 -15.09 -15.84 -17.73
C CYS A 210 -15.94 -14.98 -18.70
N GLY A 211 -15.89 -15.24 -20.00
CA GLY A 211 -16.73 -14.58 -21.00
C GLY A 211 -16.09 -13.39 -21.72
N LEU A 212 -14.75 -13.25 -21.70
CA LEU A 212 -14.03 -12.29 -22.54
C LEU A 212 -13.65 -12.88 -23.93
N PRO A 213 -13.60 -12.06 -24.99
CA PRO A 213 -13.96 -10.66 -25.02
C PRO A 213 -15.48 -10.46 -24.97
N VAL A 214 -15.93 -9.38 -24.33
CA VAL A 214 -17.36 -9.02 -24.28
C VAL A 214 -17.85 -8.52 -25.64
N SER A 215 -16.94 -7.98 -26.46
CA SER A 215 -17.27 -7.49 -27.80
C SER A 215 -16.22 -7.89 -28.84
N ASN A 216 -16.67 -8.06 -30.08
CA ASN A 216 -15.76 -8.30 -31.21
C ASN A 216 -15.00 -7.02 -31.67
N ARG A 217 -15.11 -5.90 -30.96
CA ARG A 217 -14.53 -4.60 -31.40
C ARG A 217 -13.05 -4.44 -31.06
N LEU A 218 -12.67 -4.84 -29.85
CA LEU A 218 -11.30 -4.67 -29.33
C LEU A 218 -10.48 -5.96 -29.44
N GLY A 219 -11.15 -7.12 -29.38
CA GLY A 219 -10.52 -8.43 -29.35
C GLY A 219 -9.98 -8.79 -27.95
N LEU A 220 -9.74 -10.09 -27.73
CA LEU A 220 -9.38 -10.64 -26.42
C LEU A 220 -8.15 -9.96 -25.79
N ASP A 221 -7.06 -9.83 -26.55
CA ASP A 221 -5.79 -9.30 -26.03
C ASP A 221 -5.93 -7.88 -25.47
N LYS A 222 -6.64 -6.99 -26.18
CA LYS A 222 -6.82 -5.61 -25.73
C LYS A 222 -7.77 -5.51 -24.53
N GLU A 223 -8.85 -6.28 -24.53
CA GLU A 223 -9.78 -6.27 -23.40
C GLU A 223 -9.13 -6.85 -22.13
N VAL A 224 -8.36 -7.94 -22.24
CA VAL A 224 -7.62 -8.53 -21.11
C VAL A 224 -6.56 -7.56 -20.59
N LYS A 225 -5.75 -6.94 -21.46
CA LYS A 225 -4.76 -5.95 -21.01
C LYS A 225 -5.40 -4.73 -20.35
N GLY A 226 -6.55 -4.27 -20.86
CA GLY A 226 -7.32 -3.21 -20.23
C GLY A 226 -7.83 -3.59 -18.83
N MET A 227 -8.36 -4.80 -18.69
CA MET A 227 -8.80 -5.37 -17.42
C MET A 227 -7.64 -5.49 -16.42
N LEU A 228 -6.50 -6.06 -16.84
CA LEU A 228 -5.32 -6.20 -15.98
C LEU A 228 -4.76 -4.85 -15.56
N ALA A 229 -4.70 -3.87 -16.47
CA ALA A 229 -4.28 -2.51 -16.12
C ALA A 229 -5.23 -1.84 -15.12
N PHE A 230 -6.53 -2.08 -15.23
CA PHE A 230 -7.52 -1.60 -14.26
C PHE A 230 -7.32 -2.22 -12.87
N PHE A 231 -7.17 -3.55 -12.79
CA PHE A 231 -6.91 -4.22 -11.51
C PHE A 231 -5.54 -3.88 -10.91
N ASN A 232 -4.53 -3.62 -11.75
CA ASN A 232 -3.25 -3.07 -11.33
C ASN A 232 -3.40 -1.68 -10.71
N LYS A 233 -4.20 -0.80 -11.33
CA LYS A 233 -4.50 0.53 -10.80
C LYS A 233 -5.19 0.47 -9.43
N LEU A 234 -6.06 -0.53 -9.23
CA LEU A 234 -6.72 -0.80 -7.95
C LEU A 234 -5.84 -1.53 -6.92
N GLY A 235 -4.61 -1.91 -7.28
CA GLY A 235 -3.71 -2.67 -6.39
C GLY A 235 -4.15 -4.12 -6.13
N LYS A 236 -5.08 -4.67 -6.92
CA LYS A 236 -5.60 -6.04 -6.75
C LYS A 236 -4.67 -7.13 -7.28
N LEU A 237 -3.85 -6.78 -8.27
CA LEU A 237 -2.81 -7.62 -8.88
C LEU A 237 -1.70 -6.70 -9.39
N MET A 238 -0.58 -7.27 -9.86
CA MET A 238 0.44 -6.50 -10.59
C MET A 238 0.55 -6.93 -12.05
N TYR A 239 0.49 -5.95 -12.94
CA TYR A 239 0.68 -6.11 -14.37
C TYR A 239 1.38 -4.87 -14.94
N HIS A 240 2.55 -5.08 -15.55
CA HIS A 240 3.35 -4.02 -16.16
C HIS A 240 3.36 -4.16 -17.67
N THR A 241 3.26 -3.05 -18.40
CA THR A 241 3.31 -3.06 -19.87
C THR A 241 4.73 -3.03 -20.42
N ASP A 242 5.74 -2.94 -19.56
CA ASP A 242 7.15 -2.96 -19.95
C ASP A 242 7.49 -4.27 -20.68
N PRO A 243 8.21 -4.25 -21.81
CA PRO A 243 8.45 -5.45 -22.63
C PRO A 243 9.09 -6.63 -21.88
N SER A 244 9.86 -6.36 -20.81
CA SER A 244 10.47 -7.39 -19.98
C SER A 244 9.50 -8.04 -18.98
N LEU A 245 8.34 -7.42 -18.71
CA LEU A 245 7.38 -7.84 -17.69
C LEU A 245 5.98 -8.09 -18.25
N SER A 246 5.70 -7.71 -19.49
CA SER A 246 4.36 -7.72 -20.10
C SER A 246 3.74 -9.10 -20.28
N GLU A 247 4.55 -10.16 -20.17
CA GLU A 247 4.11 -11.55 -20.26
C GLU A 247 3.80 -12.17 -18.89
N VAL A 248 3.94 -11.39 -17.81
CA VAL A 248 3.78 -11.82 -16.43
C VAL A 248 2.60 -11.11 -15.78
N VAL A 249 1.73 -11.88 -15.14
CA VAL A 249 0.65 -11.36 -14.30
C VAL A 249 0.83 -11.89 -12.90
N VAL A 250 1.15 -11.01 -11.95
CA VAL A 250 1.29 -11.40 -10.54
C VAL A 250 -0.07 -11.27 -9.87
N LEU A 251 -0.71 -12.40 -9.61
CA LEU A 251 -2.05 -12.48 -9.02
C LEU A 251 -2.04 -12.08 -7.54
N ARG A 252 -0.95 -12.38 -6.83
CA ARG A 252 -0.82 -12.09 -5.39
C ARG A 252 0.48 -11.35 -5.10
N PRO A 253 0.53 -10.03 -5.34
CA PRO A 253 1.75 -9.26 -5.24
C PRO A 253 2.45 -9.37 -3.89
N VAL A 254 1.70 -9.16 -2.80
CA VAL A 254 2.28 -9.15 -1.45
C VAL A 254 2.78 -10.54 -1.04
N GLU A 255 2.01 -11.60 -1.33
CA GLU A 255 2.37 -12.98 -1.02
C GLU A 255 3.60 -13.46 -1.81
N LEU A 256 3.82 -12.92 -3.01
CA LEU A 256 4.99 -13.27 -3.83
C LEU A 256 6.22 -12.43 -3.47
N LEU A 257 6.07 -11.11 -3.50
CA LEU A 257 7.19 -10.18 -3.49
C LEU A 257 7.79 -10.03 -2.09
N ILE A 258 6.97 -9.93 -1.04
CA ILE A 258 7.51 -9.73 0.32
C ILE A 258 8.39 -10.92 0.73
N PRO A 259 7.94 -12.19 0.64
CA PRO A 259 8.81 -13.32 0.93
C PRO A 259 10.06 -13.37 0.03
N ALA A 260 9.92 -13.13 -1.27
CA ALA A 260 11.06 -13.14 -2.20
C ALA A 260 12.12 -12.08 -1.82
N PHE A 261 11.70 -10.85 -1.52
CA PHE A 261 12.60 -9.77 -1.12
C PHE A 261 13.18 -9.98 0.27
N THR A 262 12.38 -10.40 1.25
CA THR A 262 12.85 -10.65 2.64
C THR A 262 13.97 -11.69 2.69
N LYS A 263 14.04 -12.62 1.72
CA LYS A 263 15.14 -13.60 1.63
C LYS A 263 16.47 -12.98 1.22
N ILE A 264 16.44 -11.83 0.55
CA ILE A 264 17.63 -11.12 0.05
C ILE A 264 17.96 -9.94 0.97
N ILE A 265 16.96 -9.08 1.18
CA ILE A 265 17.05 -7.82 1.90
C ILE A 265 16.64 -8.07 3.36
N ARG A 266 17.61 -8.51 4.16
CA ARG A 266 17.44 -8.76 5.60
C ARG A 266 18.76 -8.65 6.33
N ASP A 267 18.69 -8.61 7.66
CA ASP A 267 19.86 -8.87 8.48
C ASP A 267 20.23 -10.36 8.41
N HIS A 268 21.38 -10.64 7.80
CA HIS A 268 21.95 -11.98 7.66
C HIS A 268 22.85 -12.37 8.84
N LYS A 269 23.10 -11.46 9.80
CA LYS A 269 23.98 -11.67 10.95
C LYS A 269 23.21 -12.11 12.20
N GLU A 270 21.99 -11.61 12.41
CA GLU A 270 21.26 -11.83 13.68
C GLU A 270 20.01 -12.72 13.61
N LEU A 271 19.43 -12.96 12.43
CA LEU A 271 18.17 -13.71 12.29
C LEU A 271 18.33 -15.10 11.66
N HIS A 272 17.57 -16.06 12.21
CA HIS A 272 17.41 -17.47 11.82
C HIS A 272 17.93 -17.82 10.41
N GLN A 273 18.99 -18.64 10.37
CA GLN A 273 19.47 -19.29 9.14
C GLN A 273 18.40 -20.26 8.65
N SER A 274 17.93 -20.08 7.42
CA SER A 274 17.07 -21.05 6.75
C SER A 274 17.92 -22.12 6.06
N ALA A 275 17.27 -23.22 5.65
CA ALA A 275 17.96 -24.28 4.91
C ALA A 275 18.56 -23.75 3.59
N GLU A 276 17.87 -22.80 2.95
CA GLU A 276 18.28 -22.14 1.71
C GLU A 276 19.47 -21.22 1.94
N THR A 277 19.49 -20.42 3.01
CA THR A 277 20.65 -19.55 3.30
C THR A 277 21.88 -20.36 3.66
N ALA A 278 21.72 -21.48 4.38
CA ALA A 278 22.80 -22.41 4.67
C ALA A 278 23.33 -23.10 3.40
N ALA A 279 22.44 -23.46 2.47
CA ALA A 279 22.83 -24.00 1.17
C ALA A 279 23.56 -22.96 0.31
N ALA A 280 23.05 -21.72 0.23
CA ALA A 280 23.68 -20.63 -0.49
C ALA A 280 25.10 -20.34 0.04
N ALA A 281 25.26 -20.27 1.37
CA ALA A 281 26.56 -20.04 2.01
C ALA A 281 27.56 -21.19 1.78
N ARG A 282 27.07 -22.44 1.68
CA ARG A 282 27.91 -23.62 1.45
C ARG A 282 28.29 -23.78 -0.03
N ASP A 283 27.32 -23.65 -0.92
CA ASP A 283 27.45 -23.96 -2.34
C ASP A 283 28.05 -22.78 -3.13
N PHE A 284 27.83 -21.54 -2.65
CA PHE A 284 28.30 -20.29 -3.26
C PHE A 284 28.97 -19.36 -2.22
N PRO A 285 30.08 -19.78 -1.59
CA PRO A 285 30.65 -19.07 -0.44
C PRO A 285 31.24 -17.70 -0.77
N TYR A 286 31.68 -17.48 -2.01
CA TYR A 286 32.20 -16.17 -2.44
C TYR A 286 31.06 -15.18 -2.64
N GLU A 287 30.06 -15.57 -3.43
CA GLU A 287 28.88 -14.79 -3.76
C GLU A 287 28.07 -14.47 -2.49
N TRP A 288 27.92 -15.45 -1.59
CA TRP A 288 27.26 -15.25 -0.30
C TRP A 288 27.94 -14.17 0.54
N ARG A 289 29.28 -14.16 0.57
CA ARG A 289 30.05 -13.12 1.27
C ARG A 289 29.86 -11.75 0.62
N GLN A 290 29.84 -11.68 -0.71
CA GLN A 290 29.56 -10.45 -1.45
C GLN A 290 28.17 -9.88 -1.09
N LEU A 291 27.16 -10.74 -1.00
CA LEU A 291 25.81 -10.33 -0.60
C LEU A 291 25.78 -9.81 0.85
N VAL A 292 26.34 -10.56 1.81
CA VAL A 292 26.24 -10.25 3.24
C VAL A 292 27.11 -9.08 3.66
N ASP A 293 28.34 -8.99 3.14
CA ASP A 293 29.31 -7.99 3.59
C ASP A 293 29.33 -6.73 2.70
N GLN A 294 28.94 -6.85 1.43
CA GLN A 294 29.04 -5.75 0.45
C GLN A 294 27.71 -5.39 -0.24
N ALA A 295 26.60 -6.07 0.10
CA ALA A 295 25.31 -5.90 -0.54
C ALA A 295 25.34 -6.11 -2.07
N LEU A 296 26.23 -7.00 -2.55
CA LEU A 296 26.35 -7.35 -3.96
C LEU A 296 25.70 -8.72 -4.22
N LEU A 297 24.56 -8.71 -4.91
CA LEU A 297 23.79 -9.90 -5.24
C LEU A 297 24.22 -10.51 -6.58
N ASP A 298 24.69 -11.74 -6.55
CA ASP A 298 24.89 -12.55 -7.76
C ASP A 298 23.63 -13.37 -8.08
N THR A 299 23.23 -13.40 -9.36
CA THR A 299 22.09 -14.16 -9.87
C THR A 299 22.14 -15.66 -9.54
N GLN A 300 23.32 -16.25 -9.35
CA GLN A 300 23.46 -17.66 -8.97
C GLN A 300 22.85 -17.95 -7.59
N LEU A 301 22.89 -16.97 -6.67
CA LEU A 301 22.27 -17.11 -5.35
C LEU A 301 20.75 -17.18 -5.45
N LEU A 302 20.13 -16.53 -6.44
CA LEU A 302 18.68 -16.52 -6.62
C LEU A 302 18.15 -17.94 -6.86
N GLY A 303 18.86 -18.76 -7.64
CA GLY A 303 18.45 -20.15 -7.89
C GLY A 303 18.35 -21.00 -6.63
N VAL A 304 19.10 -20.66 -5.58
CA VAL A 304 19.07 -21.36 -4.28
C VAL A 304 18.08 -20.70 -3.32
N LEU A 305 18.16 -19.37 -3.17
CA LEU A 305 17.33 -18.61 -2.23
C LEU A 305 15.85 -18.68 -2.61
N TRP A 306 15.56 -18.63 -3.91
CA TRP A 306 14.22 -18.68 -4.47
C TRP A 306 13.83 -20.04 -5.02
N LYS A 307 14.48 -21.12 -4.59
CA LYS A 307 14.21 -22.49 -5.07
C LYS A 307 12.73 -22.89 -5.01
N GLU A 308 12.00 -22.42 -4.00
CA GLU A 308 10.55 -22.65 -3.84
C GLU A 308 9.69 -21.90 -4.88
N TYR A 309 10.19 -20.79 -5.42
CA TYR A 309 9.59 -20.05 -6.53
C TYR A 309 10.05 -20.60 -7.89
N GLY A 310 10.71 -21.78 -7.92
CA GLY A 310 11.28 -22.42 -9.11
C GLY A 310 10.30 -22.68 -10.27
N GLN A 311 9.01 -22.84 -9.96
CA GLN A 311 7.94 -22.93 -10.98
C GLN A 311 7.63 -21.57 -11.63
N HIS A 312 8.05 -20.48 -11.00
CA HIS A 312 7.86 -19.09 -11.40
C HIS A 312 9.16 -18.40 -11.87
N THR A 313 10.35 -18.99 -11.68
CA THR A 313 11.65 -18.44 -12.14
C THR A 313 11.87 -18.39 -13.65
N ARG A 314 10.95 -18.89 -14.48
CA ARG A 314 10.95 -18.58 -15.92
C ARG A 314 10.19 -17.27 -16.24
N VAL A 315 9.52 -16.72 -15.23
CA VAL A 315 8.57 -15.62 -15.31
C VAL A 315 9.03 -14.45 -14.41
N LEU A 316 9.76 -14.73 -13.31
CA LEU A 316 10.49 -13.77 -12.47
C LEU A 316 11.97 -13.73 -12.86
#